data_AF-A0A3D0Z7H5-F1
#
_entry.id   AF-A0A3D0Z7H5-F1
#
_cell.length_a   1.000
_cell.length_b   1.000
_cell.length_c   1.000
_cell.angle_alpha   90.00
_cell.angle_beta   90.00
_cell.angle_gamma   90.00
#
_symmetry.space_group_name_H-M   'P 1'
#
loop_
_entity.id
_entity.type
_entity.pdbx_description
1 polymer ?
#
loop_
_entity_poly.entity_id
_entity_poly.type
_entity_poly.pdbx_seq_one_letter_code
_entity_poly.pdbx_strand_id
1 'polypeptide(L)'
;SDWDVVNAVAIPGALEYVGDYNETVKKSLELRNIKIKVKELPIPVAFASAFEGEIIRKNDMAVEFSSDKNATCELVVMKDSAAITDHKITVIGNDIGPSAPQNMALATYVEVAGAKMRVDFEPVIERKIHHWFNYMEGVMHTGQRNLFRIRVGKEAVAKGLNLKHLGEVLYAMIMDEFGAVVDKCQISLITDEEKVKEILAKEALPRYEARDSRLAAMTDESVDRFYTCILCQSFAPAHCCVITPERLGLCGAVSWLDASATKELTDTGPCQPIMRTGVKDEKKGVYDTVNKAVENATHGSVSKVTLYSIMEDPMTSCGCFECICGIMPEANGVVVVNREYKGATPTGMTFGELASMTGGGVQTPGFMGHGRHYIASKKFIYAEGGLSRIVWMPKELKADVAARVNKTAKEVYGIDNFADMICDETIATDAEAVVAFLKEKNHPAFAMEAIM
;
A
#
# COMPACT_ATOMS: atom_id res chain seq x y z
N SER A 1 13.00 -52.42 -7.88
CA SER A 1 12.87 -51.13 -7.16
C SER A 1 11.39 -50.78 -7.08
N ASP A 2 10.95 -49.96 -6.13
CA ASP A 2 9.52 -49.57 -6.02
C ASP A 2 8.96 -48.93 -7.31
N TRP A 3 9.85 -48.44 -8.18
CA TRP A 3 9.54 -47.85 -9.49
C TRP A 3 9.29 -48.86 -10.62
N ASP A 4 9.77 -50.10 -10.51
CA ASP A 4 9.50 -51.16 -11.50
C ASP A 4 8.02 -51.63 -11.43
N VAL A 5 7.40 -51.48 -10.26
CA VAL A 5 5.97 -51.76 -10.05
C VAL A 5 5.10 -50.66 -10.66
N VAL A 6 5.52 -49.40 -10.60
CA VAL A 6 4.76 -48.26 -11.17
C VAL A 6 4.72 -48.33 -12.71
N ASN A 7 5.82 -48.76 -13.35
CA ASN A 7 5.83 -48.99 -14.80
C ASN A 7 4.86 -50.11 -15.24
N ALA A 8 4.64 -51.13 -14.40
CA ALA A 8 3.72 -52.23 -14.70
C ALA A 8 2.23 -51.87 -14.45
N VAL A 9 1.95 -50.78 -13.73
CA VAL A 9 0.60 -50.34 -13.30
C VAL A 9 0.25 -48.95 -13.84
N ALA A 10 1.01 -48.42 -14.81
CA ALA A 10 0.75 -47.09 -15.36
C ALA A 10 -0.65 -46.99 -15.99
N ILE A 11 -1.40 -45.95 -15.62
CA ILE A 11 -2.72 -45.61 -16.16
C ILE A 11 -2.57 -44.26 -16.88
N PRO A 12 -2.65 -44.22 -18.22
CA PRO A 12 -2.52 -42.97 -18.97
C PRO A 12 -3.45 -41.87 -18.45
N GLY A 13 -2.90 -40.68 -18.21
CA GLY A 13 -3.65 -39.54 -17.67
C GLY A 13 -3.97 -39.57 -16.17
N ALA A 14 -3.65 -40.65 -15.44
CA ALA A 14 -3.95 -40.78 -14.00
C ALA A 14 -2.76 -41.23 -13.15
N LEU A 15 -1.93 -42.15 -13.65
CA LEU A 15 -0.73 -42.66 -13.00
C LEU A 15 0.32 -42.92 -14.06
N GLU A 16 1.18 -41.94 -14.33
CA GLU A 16 2.26 -42.06 -15.33
C GLU A 16 3.63 -42.07 -14.66
N TYR A 17 4.51 -42.94 -15.14
CA TYR A 17 5.91 -42.96 -14.72
C TYR A 17 6.72 -41.94 -15.53
N VAL A 18 7.45 -41.07 -14.82
CA VAL A 18 8.41 -40.13 -15.41
C VAL A 18 9.78 -40.42 -14.79
N GLY A 19 10.61 -41.16 -15.52
CA GLY A 19 11.93 -41.60 -15.03
C GLY A 19 13.00 -40.51 -15.06
N ASP A 20 12.83 -39.47 -15.88
CA ASP A 20 13.71 -38.30 -15.90
C ASP A 20 13.16 -37.22 -14.96
N TYR A 21 13.85 -37.03 -13.84
CA TYR A 21 13.49 -36.03 -12.83
C TYR A 21 13.46 -34.59 -13.38
N ASN A 22 14.20 -34.29 -14.47
CA ASN A 22 14.18 -32.98 -15.10
C ASN A 22 12.87 -32.71 -15.86
N GLU A 23 12.17 -33.77 -16.30
CA GLU A 23 10.91 -33.66 -17.01
C GLU A 23 9.68 -33.78 -16.11
N THR A 24 9.86 -34.27 -14.87
CA THR A 24 8.76 -34.53 -13.92
C THR A 24 7.84 -33.32 -13.73
N VAL A 25 8.40 -32.11 -13.57
CA VAL A 25 7.59 -30.89 -13.41
C VAL A 25 6.78 -30.59 -14.67
N LYS A 26 7.44 -30.57 -15.83
CA LYS A 26 6.80 -30.29 -17.12
C LYS A 26 5.68 -31.30 -17.42
N LYS A 27 5.93 -32.59 -17.20
CA LYS A 27 4.95 -33.65 -17.44
C LYS A 27 3.79 -33.60 -16.45
N SER A 28 4.06 -33.30 -15.18
CA SER A 28 3.00 -33.13 -14.18
C SER A 28 2.05 -31.97 -14.52
N LEU A 29 2.61 -30.84 -14.98
CA LEU A 29 1.82 -29.69 -15.43
C LEU A 29 0.96 -30.02 -16.66
N GLU A 30 1.54 -30.72 -17.64
CA GLU A 30 0.83 -31.18 -18.83
C GLU A 30 -0.34 -32.10 -18.46
N LEU A 31 -0.09 -33.12 -17.63
CA LEU A 31 -1.11 -34.09 -17.19
C LEU A 31 -2.25 -33.42 -16.39
N ARG A 32 -1.95 -32.36 -15.64
CA ARG A 32 -2.96 -31.60 -14.90
C ARG A 32 -3.59 -30.47 -15.72
N ASN A 33 -3.23 -30.33 -16.99
CA ASN A 33 -3.65 -29.25 -17.88
C ASN A 33 -3.39 -27.85 -17.28
N ILE A 34 -2.28 -27.71 -16.55
CA ILE A 34 -1.82 -26.44 -15.97
C ILE A 34 -0.89 -25.79 -16.99
N LYS A 35 -1.29 -24.63 -17.52
CA LYS A 35 -0.46 -23.83 -18.42
C LYS A 35 0.20 -22.70 -17.63
N ILE A 36 1.49 -22.83 -17.39
CA ILE A 36 2.30 -21.75 -16.81
C ILE A 36 2.54 -20.72 -17.92
N LYS A 37 2.10 -19.47 -17.71
CA LYS A 37 2.39 -18.35 -18.62
C LYS A 37 3.78 -17.74 -18.41
N VAL A 38 4.45 -18.07 -17.30
CA VAL A 38 5.70 -17.45 -16.86
C VAL A 38 6.78 -17.64 -17.92
N LYS A 39 7.26 -16.51 -18.46
CA LYS A 39 8.54 -16.43 -19.17
C LYS A 39 9.65 -16.55 -18.12
N GLU A 40 10.68 -17.34 -18.41
CA GLU A 40 11.92 -17.29 -17.63
C GLU A 40 12.39 -15.83 -17.55
N LEU A 41 12.47 -15.30 -16.33
CA LEU A 41 12.98 -13.95 -16.09
C LEU A 41 14.51 -14.00 -16.05
N PRO A 42 15.23 -13.08 -16.71
CA PRO A 42 16.69 -13.06 -16.73
C PRO A 42 17.24 -12.48 -15.42
N ILE A 43 16.97 -13.14 -14.29
CA ILE A 43 17.35 -12.71 -12.94
C ILE A 43 18.01 -13.86 -12.17
N PRO A 44 18.89 -13.56 -11.20
CA PRO A 44 19.66 -14.57 -10.47
C PRO A 44 18.97 -15.12 -9.21
N VAL A 45 17.75 -14.65 -8.93
CA VAL A 45 16.97 -15.03 -7.74
C VAL A 45 15.65 -15.66 -8.16
N ALA A 46 15.04 -16.46 -7.28
CA ALA A 46 13.73 -17.01 -7.56
C ALA A 46 12.67 -15.90 -7.60
N PHE A 47 11.63 -16.10 -8.42
CA PHE A 47 10.53 -15.15 -8.56
C PHE A 47 9.19 -15.88 -8.46
N ALA A 48 8.44 -15.58 -7.41
CA ALA A 48 7.12 -16.15 -7.16
C ALA A 48 6.38 -15.32 -6.10
N SER A 49 5.04 -15.35 -6.16
CA SER A 49 4.21 -14.74 -5.11
C SER A 49 4.41 -15.35 -3.72
N ALA A 50 5.00 -16.55 -3.63
CA ALA A 50 5.32 -17.20 -2.37
C ALA A 50 6.44 -16.49 -1.57
N PHE A 51 7.26 -15.66 -2.22
CA PHE A 51 8.28 -14.84 -1.53
C PHE A 51 7.70 -13.52 -1.00
N GLU A 52 6.48 -13.16 -1.38
CA GLU A 52 5.84 -11.95 -0.86
C GLU A 52 5.62 -12.06 0.66
N GLY A 53 6.05 -11.03 1.39
CA GLY A 53 5.98 -11.00 2.85
C GLY A 53 7.25 -11.46 3.56
N GLU A 54 8.31 -11.83 2.83
CA GLU A 54 9.64 -12.03 3.41
C GLU A 54 10.10 -10.78 4.18
N ILE A 55 10.55 -10.96 5.43
CA ILE A 55 11.03 -9.85 6.27
C ILE A 55 12.55 -9.86 6.32
N ILE A 56 13.18 -8.90 5.64
CA ILE A 56 14.63 -8.71 5.66
C ILE A 56 15.02 -7.84 6.86
N ARG A 57 15.65 -8.45 7.86
CA ARG A 57 16.13 -7.76 9.08
C ARG A 57 17.47 -7.07 8.83
N LYS A 58 17.83 -6.13 9.71
CA LYS A 58 19.07 -5.34 9.60
C LYS A 58 20.34 -6.20 9.48
N ASN A 59 20.38 -7.36 10.13
CA ASN A 59 21.54 -8.24 10.11
C ASN A 59 21.71 -8.97 8.77
N ASP A 60 20.62 -9.22 8.05
CA ASP A 60 20.60 -9.97 6.79
C ASP A 60 20.57 -9.05 5.56
N MET A 61 20.35 -7.75 5.79
CA MET A 61 20.29 -6.69 4.78
C MET A 61 21.67 -6.33 4.23
N ALA A 62 21.78 -6.25 2.91
CA ALA A 62 22.93 -5.70 2.20
C ALA A 62 22.77 -4.20 1.93
N VAL A 63 21.63 -3.82 1.34
CA VAL A 63 21.31 -2.42 0.96
C VAL A 63 19.88 -2.07 1.38
N GLU A 64 19.68 -0.82 1.78
CA GLU A 64 18.41 -0.20 2.11
C GLU A 64 18.20 1.08 1.29
N PHE A 65 17.04 1.20 0.66
CA PHE A 65 16.52 2.45 0.13
C PHE A 65 15.35 2.85 1.03
N SER A 66 15.39 4.01 1.69
CA SER A 66 14.34 4.39 2.64
C SER A 66 14.16 5.90 2.66
N SER A 67 12.90 6.33 2.55
CA SER A 67 12.47 7.73 2.69
C SER A 67 12.93 8.37 4.02
N ASP A 68 13.04 7.58 5.10
CA ASP A 68 13.55 8.03 6.41
C ASP A 68 14.98 8.60 6.35
N LYS A 69 15.80 8.20 5.37
CA LYS A 69 17.24 8.51 5.31
C LYS A 69 17.65 9.26 4.05
N ASN A 70 17.00 8.96 2.93
CA ASN A 70 17.35 9.48 1.61
C ASN A 70 16.08 9.81 0.84
N ALA A 71 16.19 10.68 -0.16
CA ALA A 71 15.11 10.89 -1.12
C ALA A 71 14.78 9.58 -1.86
N THR A 72 13.50 9.27 -1.98
CA THR A 72 13.01 8.12 -2.75
C THR A 72 11.78 8.52 -3.57
N CYS A 73 11.59 7.91 -4.74
CA CYS A 73 10.34 8.00 -5.50
C CYS A 73 10.17 6.85 -6.50
N GLU A 74 8.99 6.26 -6.57
CA GLU A 74 8.61 5.34 -7.64
C GLU A 74 7.48 5.97 -8.45
N LEU A 75 7.69 6.09 -9.76
CA LEU A 75 6.79 6.87 -10.59
C LEU A 75 6.63 6.19 -11.96
N VAL A 76 5.38 5.90 -12.30
CA VAL A 76 5.01 5.52 -13.68
C VAL A 76 4.50 6.76 -14.41
N VAL A 77 5.03 7.01 -15.61
CA VAL A 77 4.65 8.16 -16.45
C VAL A 77 4.30 7.68 -17.85
N MET A 78 3.14 8.09 -18.35
CA MET A 78 2.80 7.93 -19.75
C MET A 78 3.61 8.92 -20.61
N LYS A 79 4.25 8.42 -21.65
CA LYS A 79 4.98 9.22 -22.65
C LYS A 79 4.48 8.94 -24.06
N ASP A 80 4.84 9.84 -24.98
CA ASP A 80 4.66 9.58 -26.41
C ASP A 80 5.53 8.38 -26.85
N SER A 81 4.98 7.50 -27.68
CA SER A 81 5.69 6.30 -28.16
C SER A 81 6.98 6.61 -28.93
N ALA A 82 7.11 7.82 -29.50
CA ALA A 82 8.32 8.28 -30.17
C ALA A 82 9.43 8.72 -29.18
N ALA A 83 9.08 9.05 -27.94
CA ALA A 83 10.00 9.52 -26.91
C ALA A 83 10.64 8.38 -26.10
N ILE A 84 10.15 7.14 -26.23
CA ILE A 84 10.63 5.99 -25.46
C ILE A 84 11.16 4.87 -26.35
N THR A 85 12.25 4.26 -25.90
CA THR A 85 12.84 3.06 -26.50
C THR A 85 12.38 1.85 -25.71
N ASP A 86 11.71 0.91 -26.38
CA ASP A 86 11.23 -0.30 -25.73
C ASP A 86 12.36 -1.16 -25.17
N HIS A 87 12.12 -1.79 -24.02
CA HIS A 87 13.06 -2.61 -23.24
C HIS A 87 14.38 -1.89 -22.88
N LYS A 88 14.37 -0.56 -22.81
CA LYS A 88 15.54 0.21 -22.36
C LYS A 88 15.57 0.31 -20.84
N ILE A 89 16.57 -0.32 -20.22
CA ILE A 89 16.83 -0.25 -18.78
C ILE A 89 18.13 0.51 -18.53
N THR A 90 18.06 1.58 -17.73
CA THR A 90 19.20 2.43 -17.40
C THR A 90 19.41 2.47 -15.88
N VAL A 91 20.65 2.29 -15.43
CA VAL A 91 21.05 2.49 -14.02
C VAL A 91 21.95 3.72 -13.95
N ILE A 92 21.60 4.69 -13.09
CA ILE A 92 22.35 5.95 -12.95
C ILE A 92 22.76 6.13 -11.48
N GLY A 93 24.06 6.03 -11.21
CA GLY A 93 24.61 6.09 -9.86
C GLY A 93 25.24 4.76 -9.46
N ASN A 94 25.32 4.50 -8.17
CA ASN A 94 25.85 3.24 -7.63
C ASN A 94 24.84 2.09 -7.84
N ASP A 95 25.34 0.94 -8.27
CA ASP A 95 24.56 -0.30 -8.26
C ASP A 95 24.51 -0.90 -6.83
N ILE A 96 23.63 -1.87 -6.59
CA ILE A 96 23.65 -2.67 -5.36
C ILE A 96 24.79 -3.70 -5.44
N GLY A 97 25.49 -3.90 -4.33
CA GLY A 97 26.62 -4.83 -4.29
C GLY A 97 27.43 -4.73 -2.99
N PRO A 98 28.45 -5.59 -2.80
CA PRO A 98 29.25 -5.63 -1.58
C PRO A 98 29.99 -4.32 -1.25
N SER A 99 30.31 -3.52 -2.28
CA SER A 99 30.98 -2.22 -2.15
C SER A 99 30.01 -1.04 -2.14
N ALA A 100 28.69 -1.27 -2.27
CA ALA A 100 27.70 -0.21 -2.29
C ALA A 100 27.47 0.37 -0.89
N PRO A 101 27.13 1.67 -0.78
CA PRO A 101 26.64 2.21 0.49
C PRO A 101 25.43 1.41 0.97
N GLN A 102 25.39 1.11 2.28
CA GLN A 102 24.27 0.34 2.84
C GLN A 102 22.94 1.11 2.76
N ASN A 103 22.97 2.45 2.74
CA ASN A 103 21.76 3.27 2.65
C ASN A 103 21.88 4.19 1.43
N MET A 104 20.92 4.14 0.51
CA MET A 104 20.98 4.86 -0.77
C MET A 104 19.65 5.55 -1.08
N ALA A 105 19.73 6.59 -1.91
CA ALA A 105 18.55 7.16 -2.58
C ALA A 105 18.11 6.22 -3.72
N LEU A 106 16.83 6.27 -4.09
CA LEU A 106 16.33 5.55 -5.26
C LEU A 106 15.16 6.27 -5.92
N ALA A 107 15.29 6.55 -7.21
CA ALA A 107 14.16 6.81 -8.09
C ALA A 107 13.93 5.61 -9.02
N THR A 108 12.75 4.98 -8.88
CA THR A 108 12.23 3.98 -9.82
C THR A 108 11.34 4.69 -10.83
N TYR A 109 11.92 5.16 -11.93
CA TYR A 109 11.22 5.93 -12.95
C TYR A 109 10.87 5.03 -14.14
N VAL A 110 9.58 4.80 -14.34
CA VAL A 110 9.04 3.89 -15.34
C VAL A 110 8.26 4.70 -16.37
N GLU A 111 8.67 4.62 -17.63
CA GLU A 111 8.01 5.31 -18.73
C GLU A 111 7.33 4.29 -19.63
N VAL A 112 6.02 4.49 -19.84
CA VAL A 112 5.20 3.60 -20.65
C VAL A 112 4.52 4.36 -21.78
N ALA A 113 4.33 3.68 -22.90
CA ALA A 113 3.50 4.19 -23.99
C ALA A 113 2.64 3.06 -24.54
N GLY A 114 1.43 3.41 -24.97
CA GLY A 114 0.59 2.51 -25.74
C GLY A 114 -0.67 3.20 -26.22
N ALA A 115 -1.27 2.69 -27.29
CA ALA A 115 -2.42 3.33 -27.93
C ALA A 115 -3.66 3.45 -27.02
N LYS A 116 -3.78 2.55 -26.03
CA LYS A 116 -4.85 2.55 -25.02
C LYS A 116 -4.38 3.02 -23.64
N MET A 117 -3.10 3.37 -23.50
CA MET A 117 -2.58 3.93 -22.25
C MET A 117 -3.19 5.31 -22.01
N ARG A 118 -3.47 5.61 -20.75
CA ARG A 118 -3.92 6.93 -20.30
C ARG A 118 -3.37 7.21 -18.91
N VAL A 119 -3.30 8.48 -18.54
CA VAL A 119 -2.74 8.94 -17.25
C VAL A 119 -3.40 8.24 -16.04
N ASP A 120 -4.69 7.88 -16.16
CA ASP A 120 -5.44 7.16 -15.11
C ASP A 120 -4.92 5.76 -14.82
N PHE A 121 -4.15 5.16 -15.73
CA PHE A 121 -3.55 3.84 -15.54
C PHE A 121 -2.15 3.91 -14.91
N GLU A 122 -1.51 5.08 -14.86
CA GLU A 122 -0.21 5.26 -14.21
C GLU A 122 -0.22 4.75 -12.75
N PRO A 123 -1.12 5.19 -11.85
CA PRO A 123 -1.13 4.73 -10.46
C PRO A 123 -1.45 3.23 -10.33
N VAL A 124 -2.21 2.65 -11.26
CA VAL A 124 -2.53 1.21 -11.25
C VAL A 124 -1.27 0.37 -11.50
N ILE A 125 -0.45 0.78 -12.48
CA ILE A 125 0.84 0.13 -12.77
C ILE A 125 1.85 0.41 -11.65
N GLU A 126 1.89 1.65 -11.14
CA GLU A 126 2.80 2.06 -10.06
C GLU A 126 2.57 1.21 -8.80
N ARG A 127 1.31 0.95 -8.44
CA ARG A 127 0.97 0.10 -7.29
C ARG A 127 1.54 -1.32 -7.40
N LYS A 128 1.70 -1.84 -8.62
CA LYS A 128 2.19 -3.19 -8.85
C LYS A 128 3.70 -3.33 -8.64
N ILE A 129 4.47 -2.24 -8.67
CA ILE A 129 5.91 -2.24 -8.34
C ILE A 129 6.14 -2.89 -6.96
N HIS A 130 5.29 -2.57 -5.99
CA HIS A 130 5.30 -3.19 -4.68
C HIS A 130 5.25 -4.73 -4.74
N HIS A 131 4.34 -5.30 -5.52
CA HIS A 131 4.20 -6.75 -5.61
C HIS A 131 5.35 -7.38 -6.36
N TRP A 132 5.72 -6.81 -7.51
CA TRP A 132 6.75 -7.39 -8.35
C TRP A 132 8.11 -7.41 -7.67
N PHE A 133 8.45 -6.38 -6.89
CA PHE A 133 9.66 -6.42 -6.07
C PHE A 133 9.57 -7.45 -4.94
N ASN A 134 8.43 -7.57 -4.24
CA ASN A 134 8.26 -8.59 -3.19
C ASN A 134 8.14 -10.03 -3.72
N TYR A 135 7.95 -10.23 -5.03
CA TYR A 135 7.98 -11.56 -5.64
C TYR A 135 9.42 -12.05 -5.86
N MET A 136 10.41 -11.15 -5.81
CA MET A 136 11.82 -11.50 -5.91
C MET A 136 12.32 -11.98 -4.54
N GLU A 137 12.82 -13.22 -4.48
CA GLU A 137 13.44 -13.78 -3.28
C GLU A 137 14.58 -12.86 -2.77
N GLY A 138 14.54 -12.50 -1.49
CA GLY A 138 15.54 -11.63 -0.86
C GLY A 138 15.40 -10.15 -1.21
N VAL A 139 14.23 -9.70 -1.71
CA VAL A 139 13.87 -8.29 -1.86
C VAL A 139 12.57 -8.00 -1.09
N MET A 140 12.58 -6.95 -0.27
CA MET A 140 11.42 -6.53 0.52
C MET A 140 11.08 -5.08 0.19
N HIS A 141 9.91 -4.83 -0.40
CA HIS A 141 9.41 -3.49 -0.72
C HIS A 141 8.19 -3.14 0.14
N THR A 142 8.18 -1.95 0.75
CA THR A 142 7.06 -1.45 1.55
C THR A 142 6.86 0.04 1.32
N GLY A 143 5.64 0.54 1.56
CA GLY A 143 5.29 1.91 1.20
C GLY A 143 5.00 2.04 -0.29
N GLN A 144 5.05 3.28 -0.78
CA GLN A 144 4.67 3.65 -2.15
C GLN A 144 5.15 5.06 -2.51
N ARG A 145 4.99 5.48 -3.77
CA ARG A 145 5.26 6.85 -4.22
C ARG A 145 6.65 7.32 -3.76
N ASN A 146 6.75 8.38 -2.97
CA ASN A 146 8.00 8.89 -2.37
C ASN A 146 8.22 8.47 -0.91
N LEU A 147 7.35 7.62 -0.36
CA LEU A 147 7.39 7.13 1.01
C LEU A 147 7.53 5.61 1.00
N PHE A 148 8.52 5.11 0.26
CA PHE A 148 8.84 3.69 0.25
C PHE A 148 10.11 3.35 1.02
N ARG A 149 10.18 2.08 1.40
CA ARG A 149 11.38 1.39 1.86
C ARG A 149 11.57 0.09 1.09
N ILE A 150 12.76 -0.09 0.51
CA ILE A 150 13.23 -1.33 -0.09
C ILE A 150 14.43 -1.85 0.68
N ARG A 151 14.45 -3.14 1.00
CA ARG A 151 15.65 -3.85 1.45
C ARG A 151 16.01 -4.93 0.48
N VAL A 152 17.31 -5.10 0.26
CA VAL A 152 17.87 -6.24 -0.48
C VAL A 152 18.76 -7.04 0.46
N GLY A 153 18.55 -8.36 0.51
CA GLY A 153 19.28 -9.28 1.36
C GLY A 153 20.69 -9.58 0.85
N LYS A 154 21.59 -9.95 1.78
CA LYS A 154 22.97 -10.38 1.48
C LYS A 154 23.00 -11.60 0.56
N GLU A 155 22.07 -12.54 0.72
CA GLU A 155 21.98 -13.73 -0.12
C GLU A 155 21.60 -13.42 -1.57
N ALA A 156 20.64 -12.52 -1.78
CA ALA A 156 20.25 -12.07 -3.12
C ALA A 156 21.42 -11.38 -3.84
N VAL A 157 22.15 -10.50 -3.14
CA VAL A 157 23.37 -9.88 -3.68
C VAL A 157 24.45 -10.93 -3.98
N ALA A 158 24.64 -11.93 -3.11
CA ALA A 158 25.60 -13.01 -3.32
C ALA A 158 25.24 -13.90 -4.52
N LYS A 159 23.95 -14.09 -4.82
CA LYS A 159 23.46 -14.75 -6.05
C LYS A 159 23.71 -13.90 -7.30
N GLY A 160 24.01 -12.61 -7.16
CA GLY A 160 24.33 -11.69 -8.25
C GLY A 160 23.23 -10.67 -8.56
N LEU A 161 22.23 -10.51 -7.67
CA LEU A 161 21.17 -9.53 -7.88
C LEU A 161 21.76 -8.11 -7.95
N ASN A 162 21.27 -7.31 -8.90
CA ASN A 162 21.71 -5.94 -9.18
C ASN A 162 20.48 -5.10 -9.58
N LEU A 163 20.61 -3.78 -9.68
CA LEU A 163 19.50 -2.90 -10.04
C LEU A 163 18.96 -3.21 -11.43
N LYS A 164 19.81 -3.55 -12.40
CA LYS A 164 19.32 -3.91 -13.74
C LYS A 164 18.30 -5.05 -13.68
N HIS A 165 18.51 -6.06 -12.83
CA HIS A 165 17.56 -7.15 -12.62
C HIS A 165 16.19 -6.69 -12.09
N LEU A 166 16.14 -5.68 -11.22
CA LEU A 166 14.87 -5.07 -10.79
C LEU A 166 14.17 -4.43 -12.00
N GLY A 167 14.91 -3.78 -12.89
CA GLY A 167 14.40 -3.24 -14.15
C GLY A 167 13.87 -4.33 -15.09
N GLU A 168 14.56 -5.47 -15.21
CA GLU A 168 14.10 -6.60 -16.04
C GLU A 168 12.77 -7.17 -15.52
N VAL A 169 12.62 -7.28 -14.19
CA VAL A 169 11.36 -7.69 -13.56
C VAL A 169 10.25 -6.70 -13.88
N LEU A 170 10.46 -5.40 -13.68
CA LEU A 170 9.46 -4.39 -13.99
C LEU A 170 9.05 -4.43 -15.46
N TYR A 171 10.01 -4.51 -16.39
CA TYR A 171 9.71 -4.58 -17.81
C TYR A 171 8.85 -5.81 -18.14
N ALA A 172 9.30 -6.99 -17.73
CA ALA A 172 8.63 -8.24 -18.04
C ALA A 172 7.20 -8.27 -17.47
N MET A 173 7.03 -7.84 -16.22
CA MET A 173 5.74 -7.87 -15.54
C MET A 173 4.77 -6.80 -16.06
N ILE A 174 5.25 -5.60 -16.42
CA ILE A 174 4.41 -4.58 -17.07
C ILE A 174 3.90 -5.09 -18.41
N MET A 175 4.78 -5.66 -19.23
CA MET A 175 4.41 -6.15 -20.56
C MET A 175 3.51 -7.39 -20.49
N ASP A 176 3.63 -8.21 -19.45
CA ASP A 176 2.76 -9.39 -19.23
C ASP A 176 1.38 -9.01 -18.68
N GLU A 177 1.32 -8.23 -17.60
CA GLU A 177 0.06 -7.90 -16.93
C GLU A 177 -0.73 -6.79 -17.63
N PHE A 178 -0.04 -5.86 -18.29
CA PHE A 178 -0.64 -4.67 -18.91
C PHE A 178 -0.40 -4.58 -20.42
N GLY A 179 0.01 -5.67 -21.09
CA GLY A 179 0.25 -5.70 -22.54
C GLY A 179 -0.98 -5.39 -23.42
N ALA A 180 -2.18 -5.30 -22.83
CA ALA A 180 -3.38 -4.81 -23.53
C ALA A 180 -3.43 -3.28 -23.67
N VAL A 181 -2.66 -2.55 -22.86
CA VAL A 181 -2.63 -1.07 -22.83
C VAL A 181 -1.23 -0.48 -22.95
N VAL A 182 -0.18 -1.23 -22.61
CA VAL A 182 1.24 -0.84 -22.77
C VAL A 182 1.84 -1.55 -23.97
N ASP A 183 2.33 -0.77 -24.93
CA ASP A 183 3.02 -1.25 -26.14
C ASP A 183 4.55 -1.15 -26.01
N LYS A 184 5.05 -0.19 -25.23
CA LYS A 184 6.49 0.03 -24.98
C LYS A 184 6.74 0.41 -23.53
N CYS A 185 7.85 -0.06 -22.98
CA CYS A 185 8.27 0.26 -21.61
C CYS A 185 9.78 0.55 -21.53
N GLN A 186 10.14 1.62 -20.81
CA GLN A 186 11.50 2.06 -20.53
C GLN A 186 11.63 2.32 -19.03
N ILE A 187 12.74 1.91 -18.43
CA ILE A 187 12.94 1.99 -16.98
C ILE A 187 14.29 2.64 -16.67
N SER A 188 14.26 3.59 -15.74
CA SER A 188 15.45 4.18 -15.14
C SER A 188 15.45 3.94 -13.64
N LEU A 189 16.53 3.33 -13.13
CA LEU A 189 16.78 3.16 -11.70
C LEU A 189 17.93 4.08 -11.32
N ILE A 190 17.61 5.16 -10.62
CA ILE A 190 18.57 6.22 -10.29
C ILE A 190 18.90 6.16 -8.81
N THR A 191 20.18 6.07 -8.47
CA THR A 191 20.70 6.10 -7.09
C THR A 191 21.66 7.27 -6.83
N ASP A 192 21.95 8.06 -7.86
CA ASP A 192 22.59 9.37 -7.74
C ASP A 192 21.68 10.32 -6.96
N GLU A 193 22.12 10.75 -5.77
CA GLU A 193 21.29 11.46 -4.80
C GLU A 193 20.71 12.78 -5.35
N GLU A 194 21.51 13.54 -6.09
CA GLU A 194 21.08 14.83 -6.64
C GLU A 194 20.05 14.63 -7.76
N LYS A 195 20.25 13.63 -8.62
CA LYS A 195 19.26 13.28 -9.65
C LYS A 195 17.96 12.73 -9.05
N VAL A 196 18.04 11.95 -7.96
CA VAL A 196 16.83 11.47 -7.27
C VAL A 196 16.05 12.65 -6.69
N LYS A 197 16.72 13.60 -6.02
CA LYS A 197 16.08 14.84 -5.53
C LYS A 197 15.46 15.64 -6.67
N GLU A 198 16.14 15.75 -7.81
CA GLU A 198 15.62 16.45 -8.98
C GLU A 198 14.35 15.81 -9.54
N ILE A 199 14.35 14.48 -9.76
CA ILE A 199 13.17 13.75 -10.24
C ILE A 199 12.03 13.86 -9.24
N LEU A 200 12.32 13.68 -7.95
CA LEU A 200 11.33 13.81 -6.89
C LEU A 200 10.64 15.18 -6.92
N ALA A 201 11.41 16.26 -6.99
CA ALA A 201 10.89 17.62 -6.94
C ALA A 201 10.18 18.06 -8.23
N LYS A 202 10.72 17.71 -9.40
CA LYS A 202 10.25 18.23 -10.69
C LYS A 202 9.19 17.35 -11.36
N GLU A 203 9.22 16.04 -11.13
CA GLU A 203 8.34 15.08 -11.80
C GLU A 203 7.39 14.40 -10.82
N ALA A 204 7.92 13.79 -9.75
CA ALA A 204 7.13 12.90 -8.90
C ALA A 204 6.13 13.65 -8.00
N LEU A 205 6.58 14.61 -7.18
CA LEU A 205 5.68 15.36 -6.29
C LEU A 205 4.55 16.09 -7.05
N PRO A 206 4.82 16.80 -8.18
CA PRO A 206 3.75 17.42 -8.95
C PRO A 206 2.73 16.41 -9.51
N ARG A 207 3.18 15.22 -9.93
CA ARG A 207 2.29 14.15 -10.43
C ARG A 207 1.42 13.59 -9.30
N TYR A 208 2.01 13.34 -8.13
CA TYR A 208 1.24 12.88 -6.97
C TYR A 208 0.19 13.90 -6.55
N GLU A 209 0.56 15.19 -6.47
CA GLU A 209 -0.37 16.27 -6.14
C GLU A 209 -1.51 16.40 -7.16
N ALA A 210 -1.21 16.26 -8.46
CA ALA A 210 -2.22 16.27 -9.50
C ALA A 210 -3.21 15.09 -9.39
N ARG A 211 -2.71 13.89 -9.04
CA ARG A 211 -3.55 12.71 -8.79
C ARG A 211 -4.46 12.93 -7.58
N ASP A 212 -3.91 13.44 -6.49
CA ASP A 212 -4.68 13.70 -5.26
C ASP A 212 -5.71 14.82 -5.44
N SER A 213 -5.38 15.86 -6.22
CA SER A 213 -6.29 16.97 -6.52
C SER A 213 -7.53 16.56 -7.30
N ARG A 214 -7.40 15.55 -8.18
CA ARG A 214 -8.55 14.99 -8.92
C ARG A 214 -9.55 14.30 -8.00
N LEU A 215 -9.07 13.64 -6.95
CA LEU A 215 -9.92 12.96 -5.97
C LEU A 215 -10.66 13.96 -5.08
N ALA A 216 -10.05 15.11 -4.78
CA ALA A 216 -10.63 16.13 -3.90
C ALA A 216 -11.97 16.72 -4.39
N ALA A 217 -12.31 16.55 -5.67
CA ALA A 217 -13.58 16.99 -6.24
C ALA A 217 -14.73 15.97 -6.07
N MET A 218 -14.43 14.76 -5.61
CA MET A 218 -15.39 13.66 -5.46
C MET A 218 -15.78 13.46 -3.99
N THR A 219 -17.05 13.16 -3.74
CA THR A 219 -17.55 12.78 -2.42
C THR A 219 -18.16 11.38 -2.44
N ASP A 220 -18.29 10.75 -1.29
CA ASP A 220 -18.96 9.45 -1.17
C ASP A 220 -20.42 9.53 -1.63
N GLU A 221 -21.08 10.68 -1.45
CA GLU A 221 -22.44 10.92 -1.93
C GLU A 221 -22.54 11.11 -3.44
N SER A 222 -21.47 11.58 -4.09
CA SER A 222 -21.44 11.85 -5.54
C SER A 222 -21.37 10.59 -6.41
N VAL A 223 -21.15 9.42 -5.81
CA VAL A 223 -21.00 8.14 -6.51
C VAL A 223 -22.09 7.13 -6.14
N ASP A 224 -22.40 6.23 -7.08
CA ASP A 224 -23.36 5.13 -6.91
C ASP A 224 -22.70 3.82 -6.47
N ARG A 225 -21.36 3.78 -6.46
CA ARG A 225 -20.58 2.57 -6.18
C ARG A 225 -19.28 2.86 -5.43
N PHE A 226 -18.89 1.89 -4.63
CA PHE A 226 -17.56 1.77 -4.02
C PHE A 226 -16.82 0.60 -4.65
N TYR A 227 -15.60 0.34 -4.20
CA TYR A 227 -14.81 -0.81 -4.68
C TYR A 227 -14.23 -1.59 -3.51
N THR A 228 -14.21 -2.92 -3.60
CA THR A 228 -13.32 -3.72 -2.76
C THR A 228 -11.89 -3.60 -3.27
N CYS A 229 -10.91 -3.94 -2.42
CA CYS A 229 -9.58 -4.31 -2.86
C CYS A 229 -9.06 -5.45 -1.98
N ILE A 230 -8.72 -6.58 -2.60
CA ILE A 230 -8.24 -7.80 -1.93
C ILE A 230 -6.76 -8.12 -2.19
N LEU A 231 -6.02 -7.16 -2.75
CA LEU A 231 -4.64 -7.38 -3.19
C LEU A 231 -3.67 -7.73 -2.03
N CYS A 232 -3.98 -7.33 -0.79
CA CYS A 232 -3.19 -7.70 0.39
C CYS A 232 -3.55 -9.05 1.01
N GLN A 233 -4.47 -9.83 0.42
CA GLN A 233 -4.82 -11.15 0.94
C GLN A 233 -3.69 -12.18 0.81
N SER A 234 -2.62 -11.88 0.07
CA SER A 234 -1.41 -12.70 0.04
C SER A 234 -0.76 -12.87 1.41
N PHE A 235 -0.89 -11.87 2.30
CA PHE A 235 -0.37 -11.92 3.67
C PHE A 235 -1.42 -11.62 4.76
N ALA A 236 -2.61 -11.15 4.40
CA ALA A 236 -3.74 -10.94 5.31
C ALA A 236 -5.05 -11.53 4.74
N PRO A 237 -5.25 -12.86 4.79
CA PRO A 237 -6.32 -13.54 4.04
C PRO A 237 -7.75 -13.09 4.38
N ALA A 238 -7.99 -12.66 5.62
CA ALA A 238 -9.30 -12.18 6.08
C ALA A 238 -9.50 -10.66 5.86
N HIS A 239 -8.57 -9.99 5.18
CA HIS A 239 -8.66 -8.55 4.94
C HIS A 239 -9.36 -8.21 3.62
N CYS A 240 -10.19 -7.16 3.66
CA CYS A 240 -10.76 -6.52 2.48
C CYS A 240 -10.83 -5.01 2.72
N CYS A 241 -10.13 -4.22 1.89
CA CYS A 241 -10.35 -2.78 1.86
C CYS A 241 -11.67 -2.47 1.16
N VAL A 242 -12.43 -1.50 1.66
CA VAL A 242 -13.51 -0.83 0.92
C VAL A 242 -13.04 0.58 0.60
N ILE A 243 -12.89 0.86 -0.70
CA ILE A 243 -12.37 2.09 -1.24
C ILE A 243 -13.53 2.98 -1.66
N THR A 244 -13.58 4.19 -1.09
CA THR A 244 -14.56 5.23 -1.43
C THR A 244 -13.81 6.50 -1.88
N PRO A 245 -14.47 7.47 -2.54
CA PRO A 245 -13.83 8.74 -2.87
C PRO A 245 -13.18 9.43 -1.65
N GLU A 246 -13.81 9.37 -0.49
CA GLU A 246 -13.36 10.04 0.73
C GLU A 246 -12.64 9.09 1.72
N ARG A 247 -12.54 7.80 1.41
CA ARG A 247 -11.78 6.79 2.17
C ARG A 247 -10.92 5.97 1.22
N LEU A 248 -9.69 6.47 0.98
CA LEU A 248 -8.68 5.78 0.19
C LEU A 248 -8.27 4.46 0.86
N GLY A 249 -7.70 3.55 0.07
CA GLY A 249 -7.08 2.34 0.58
C GLY A 249 -6.02 2.68 1.62
N LEU A 250 -5.97 1.91 2.70
CA LEU A 250 -5.09 2.20 3.84
C LEU A 250 -3.60 2.27 3.46
N CYS A 251 -3.21 1.66 2.34
CA CYS A 251 -1.85 1.80 1.81
C CYS A 251 -1.54 3.25 1.42
N GLY A 252 -2.51 4.01 0.92
CA GLY A 252 -2.41 5.36 0.35
C GLY A 252 -2.19 5.43 -1.17
N ALA A 253 -1.94 4.30 -1.85
CA ALA A 253 -1.73 4.23 -3.31
C ALA A 253 -2.92 3.68 -4.10
N VAL A 254 -4.03 3.35 -3.44
CA VAL A 254 -5.26 2.92 -4.13
C VAL A 254 -6.38 3.87 -3.76
N SER A 255 -6.66 4.80 -4.65
CA SER A 255 -7.85 5.64 -4.59
C SER A 255 -9.06 4.98 -5.25
N TRP A 256 -10.23 5.63 -5.15
CA TRP A 256 -11.43 5.17 -5.83
C TRP A 256 -11.26 5.14 -7.36
N LEU A 257 -10.59 6.14 -7.94
CA LEU A 257 -10.29 6.19 -9.37
C LEU A 257 -9.36 5.03 -9.77
N ASP A 258 -8.35 4.73 -8.94
CA ASP A 258 -7.41 3.64 -9.21
C ASP A 258 -8.11 2.27 -9.12
N ALA A 259 -9.01 2.09 -8.15
CA ALA A 259 -9.79 0.87 -8.01
C ALA A 259 -10.75 0.67 -9.21
N SER A 260 -11.37 1.75 -9.68
CA SER A 260 -12.18 1.74 -10.90
C SER A 260 -11.36 1.38 -12.14
N ALA A 261 -10.19 2.01 -12.31
CA ALA A 261 -9.28 1.73 -13.41
C ALA A 261 -8.73 0.29 -13.37
N THR A 262 -8.44 -0.23 -12.17
CA THR A 262 -8.01 -1.63 -11.96
C THR A 262 -9.09 -2.60 -12.43
N LYS A 263 -10.36 -2.34 -12.11
CA LYS A 263 -11.49 -3.16 -12.56
C LYS A 263 -11.66 -3.12 -14.08
N GLU A 264 -11.43 -1.96 -14.70
CA GLU A 264 -11.50 -1.82 -16.16
C GLU A 264 -10.38 -2.59 -16.88
N LEU A 265 -9.16 -2.55 -16.34
CA LEU A 265 -8.02 -3.25 -16.91
C LEU A 265 -8.14 -4.77 -16.77
N THR A 266 -8.62 -5.23 -15.61
CA THR A 266 -8.72 -6.67 -15.30
C THR A 266 -10.05 -6.96 -14.61
N ASP A 267 -11.03 -7.48 -15.36
CA ASP A 267 -12.39 -7.75 -14.85
C ASP A 267 -12.38 -8.71 -13.65
N THR A 268 -11.55 -9.74 -13.67
CA THR A 268 -11.37 -10.69 -12.55
C THR A 268 -10.29 -10.24 -11.56
N GLY A 269 -9.92 -8.96 -11.57
CA GLY A 269 -8.86 -8.40 -10.75
C GLY A 269 -9.24 -8.22 -9.27
N PRO A 270 -8.31 -7.67 -8.46
CA PRO A 270 -8.50 -7.55 -7.02
C PRO A 270 -9.51 -6.48 -6.61
N CYS A 271 -9.87 -5.57 -7.52
CA CYS A 271 -10.84 -4.51 -7.25
C CYS A 271 -12.19 -4.85 -7.88
N GLN A 272 -13.24 -4.97 -7.06
CA GLN A 272 -14.58 -5.30 -7.54
C GLN A 272 -15.61 -4.24 -7.13
N PRO A 273 -16.54 -3.86 -8.01
CA PRO A 273 -17.51 -2.81 -7.70
C PRO A 273 -18.54 -3.28 -6.68
N ILE A 274 -18.94 -2.36 -5.80
CA ILE A 274 -19.98 -2.54 -4.78
C ILE A 274 -21.02 -1.44 -4.99
N MET A 275 -22.25 -1.80 -5.34
CA MET A 275 -23.33 -0.80 -5.44
C MET A 275 -23.63 -0.22 -4.06
N ARG A 276 -23.76 1.10 -3.95
CA ARG A 276 -24.07 1.81 -2.69
C ARG A 276 -25.58 1.77 -2.42
N THR A 277 -26.09 0.62 -1.97
CA THR A 277 -27.53 0.41 -1.71
C THR A 277 -27.76 -0.31 -0.39
N GLY A 278 -29.00 -0.33 0.11
CA GLY A 278 -29.32 -0.97 1.39
C GLY A 278 -28.69 -0.26 2.59
N VAL A 279 -28.69 1.08 2.56
CA VAL A 279 -28.19 1.92 3.65
C VAL A 279 -28.93 1.58 4.95
N LYS A 280 -28.18 1.27 6.01
CA LYS A 280 -28.71 1.04 7.37
C LYS A 280 -28.40 2.19 8.31
N ASP A 281 -27.22 2.78 8.17
CA ASP A 281 -26.75 3.90 8.97
C ASP A 281 -25.80 4.74 8.13
N GLU A 282 -26.25 5.92 7.69
CA GLU A 282 -25.42 6.85 6.90
C GLU A 282 -24.26 7.44 7.71
N LYS A 283 -24.47 7.68 9.01
CA LYS A 283 -23.47 8.29 9.89
C LYS A 283 -22.28 7.34 10.09
N LYS A 284 -22.55 6.05 10.30
CA LYS A 284 -21.51 5.01 10.42
C LYS A 284 -21.04 4.46 9.07
N GLY A 285 -21.79 4.71 8.00
CA GLY A 285 -21.51 4.19 6.67
C GLY A 285 -21.77 2.68 6.57
N VAL A 286 -22.92 2.22 7.07
CA VAL A 286 -23.33 0.81 7.02
C VAL A 286 -24.28 0.58 5.84
N TYR A 287 -23.90 -0.35 4.97
CA TYR A 287 -24.65 -0.73 3.78
C TYR A 287 -24.74 -2.25 3.67
N ASP A 288 -25.93 -2.79 3.36
CA ASP A 288 -26.12 -4.24 3.17
C ASP A 288 -25.20 -4.80 2.08
N THR A 289 -25.03 -4.06 0.98
CA THR A 289 -24.16 -4.47 -0.12
C THR A 289 -22.68 -4.46 0.23
N VAL A 290 -22.24 -3.50 1.05
CA VAL A 290 -20.85 -3.44 1.53
C VAL A 290 -20.58 -4.62 2.45
N ASN A 291 -21.45 -4.89 3.43
CA ASN A 291 -21.33 -6.04 4.31
C ASN A 291 -21.27 -7.35 3.53
N LYS A 292 -22.17 -7.55 2.56
CA LYS A 292 -22.16 -8.75 1.70
C LYS A 292 -20.90 -8.87 0.85
N ALA A 293 -20.40 -7.76 0.30
CA ALA A 293 -19.17 -7.78 -0.50
C ALA A 293 -17.95 -8.13 0.36
N VAL A 294 -17.85 -7.56 1.56
CA VAL A 294 -16.78 -7.87 2.53
C VAL A 294 -16.88 -9.31 3.02
N GLU A 295 -18.07 -9.79 3.35
CA GLU A 295 -18.28 -11.18 3.79
C GLU A 295 -17.83 -12.18 2.72
N ASN A 296 -18.22 -11.95 1.46
CA ASN A 296 -17.76 -12.80 0.36
C ASN A 296 -16.24 -12.73 0.16
N ALA A 297 -15.68 -11.51 0.18
CA ALA A 297 -14.25 -11.29 -0.05
C ALA A 297 -13.37 -11.88 1.06
N THR A 298 -13.88 -11.95 2.29
CA THR A 298 -13.15 -12.45 3.48
C THR A 298 -13.52 -13.90 3.84
N HIS A 299 -14.23 -14.59 2.96
CA HIS A 299 -14.71 -15.96 3.15
C HIS A 299 -15.51 -16.15 4.45
N GLY A 300 -16.33 -15.16 4.80
CA GLY A 300 -17.17 -15.16 6.01
C GLY A 300 -16.46 -14.74 7.30
N SER A 301 -15.17 -14.39 7.24
CA SER A 301 -14.42 -13.98 8.45
C SER A 301 -14.87 -12.62 9.00
N VAL A 302 -15.38 -11.74 8.14
CA VAL A 302 -15.92 -10.42 8.52
C VAL A 302 -17.31 -10.27 7.91
N SER A 303 -18.34 -10.12 8.74
CA SER A 303 -19.75 -10.02 8.29
C SER A 303 -20.33 -8.60 8.35
N LYS A 304 -19.68 -7.70 9.10
CA LYS A 304 -20.13 -6.31 9.27
C LYS A 304 -18.93 -5.37 9.25
N VAL A 305 -19.10 -4.23 8.57
CA VAL A 305 -18.13 -3.13 8.58
C VAL A 305 -18.86 -1.79 8.66
N THR A 306 -18.34 -0.89 9.49
CA THR A 306 -18.64 0.53 9.43
C THR A 306 -17.55 1.26 8.65
N LEU A 307 -17.93 2.11 7.70
CA LEU A 307 -16.98 2.88 6.90
C LEU A 307 -16.52 4.17 7.59
N TYR A 308 -17.24 4.64 8.59
CA TYR A 308 -16.92 5.92 9.22
C TYR A 308 -16.86 5.86 10.74
N SER A 309 -16.83 4.66 11.33
CA SER A 309 -16.59 4.45 12.76
C SER A 309 -15.31 3.64 12.99
N ILE A 310 -14.58 3.99 14.06
CA ILE A 310 -13.47 3.16 14.58
C ILE A 310 -13.88 2.30 15.76
N MET A 311 -15.01 2.60 16.40
CA MET A 311 -15.45 1.97 17.64
C MET A 311 -16.33 0.75 17.41
N GLU A 312 -17.14 0.75 16.34
CA GLU A 312 -18.07 -0.32 16.04
C GLU A 312 -17.72 -0.95 14.70
N ASP A 313 -17.47 -2.26 14.68
CA ASP A 313 -17.16 -3.05 13.49
C ASP A 313 -16.21 -2.33 12.50
N PRO A 314 -15.04 -1.82 12.92
CA PRO A 314 -14.16 -1.11 12.01
C PRO A 314 -13.70 -2.02 10.87
N MET A 315 -13.43 -1.41 9.72
CA MET A 315 -12.75 -2.11 8.62
C MET A 315 -11.40 -2.67 9.11
N THR A 316 -11.11 -3.93 8.77
CA THR A 316 -9.85 -4.56 9.15
C THR A 316 -8.65 -3.89 8.48
N SER A 317 -7.45 -4.11 9.00
CA SER A 317 -6.20 -3.62 8.40
C SER A 317 -5.29 -4.79 8.03
N CYS A 318 -4.60 -4.72 6.89
CA CYS A 318 -3.62 -5.74 6.51
C CYS A 318 -2.26 -5.54 7.21
N GLY A 319 -1.51 -4.50 6.82
CA GLY A 319 -0.16 -4.25 7.36
C GLY A 319 0.64 -3.18 6.61
N CYS A 320 0.15 -2.74 5.45
CA CYS A 320 0.79 -1.71 4.62
C CYS A 320 0.33 -0.27 4.90
N PHE A 321 -0.39 -0.03 6.00
CA PHE A 321 -0.88 1.31 6.38
C PHE A 321 0.26 2.31 6.60
N GLU A 322 0.07 3.55 6.16
CA GLU A 322 1.04 4.64 6.40
C GLU A 322 0.96 5.16 7.85
N CYS A 323 -0.25 5.16 8.39
CA CYS A 323 -0.58 5.64 9.73
C CYS A 323 -1.46 4.64 10.48
N ILE A 324 -1.41 4.71 11.81
CA ILE A 324 -2.35 4.04 12.70
C ILE A 324 -3.05 5.11 13.53
N CYS A 325 -4.38 5.02 13.59
CA CYS A 325 -5.22 5.75 14.51
C CYS A 325 -5.57 4.84 15.69
N GLY A 326 -5.36 5.31 16.92
CA GLY A 326 -5.70 4.60 18.15
C GLY A 326 -6.45 5.49 19.13
N ILE A 327 -7.43 4.95 19.82
CA ILE A 327 -8.20 5.66 20.84
C ILE A 327 -7.33 6.07 22.04
N MET A 328 -7.56 7.28 22.56
CA MET A 328 -7.02 7.79 23.82
C MET A 328 -8.18 8.29 24.70
N PRO A 329 -8.76 7.41 25.53
CA PRO A 329 -9.93 7.73 26.34
C PRO A 329 -9.74 8.94 27.25
N GLU A 330 -8.55 9.12 27.82
CA GLU A 330 -8.19 10.20 28.75
C GLU A 330 -8.34 11.60 28.14
N ALA A 331 -8.22 11.68 26.81
CA ALA A 331 -8.34 12.92 26.05
C ALA A 331 -9.66 13.00 25.25
N ASN A 332 -10.57 12.03 25.43
CA ASN A 332 -11.82 11.90 24.65
C ASN A 332 -11.56 11.94 23.13
N GLY A 333 -10.45 11.35 22.67
CA GLY A 333 -9.94 11.55 21.33
C GLY A 333 -9.11 10.38 20.80
N VAL A 334 -8.36 10.64 19.75
CA VAL A 334 -7.52 9.66 19.05
C VAL A 334 -6.11 10.19 18.82
N VAL A 335 -5.15 9.27 18.86
CA VAL A 335 -3.75 9.44 18.51
C VAL A 335 -3.56 8.94 17.10
N VAL A 336 -2.86 9.69 16.24
CA VAL A 336 -2.48 9.22 14.89
C VAL A 336 -0.97 9.20 14.79
N VAL A 337 -0.39 8.04 14.44
CA VAL A 337 1.06 7.84 14.35
C VAL A 337 1.46 7.27 12.99
N ASN A 338 2.47 7.84 12.35
CA ASN A 338 3.00 7.35 11.07
C ASN A 338 4.12 6.31 11.24
N ARG A 339 4.32 5.50 10.21
CA ARG A 339 5.30 4.39 10.17
C ARG A 339 6.73 4.82 10.46
N GLU A 340 7.12 6.02 10.06
CA GLU A 340 8.48 6.54 10.17
C GLU A 340 8.81 6.95 11.62
N TYR A 341 7.81 7.36 12.41
CA TYR A 341 8.00 7.71 13.81
C TYR A 341 8.34 6.49 14.67
N LYS A 342 9.46 6.56 15.42
CA LYS A 342 9.99 5.44 16.24
C LYS A 342 9.80 5.62 17.74
N GLY A 343 9.32 6.79 18.18
CA GLY A 343 9.12 7.07 19.60
C GLY A 343 7.86 6.38 20.15
N ALA A 344 7.72 6.45 21.47
CA ALA A 344 6.47 6.09 22.12
C ALA A 344 5.38 7.12 21.80
N THR A 345 4.14 6.67 21.83
CA THR A 345 2.94 7.51 21.70
C THR A 345 2.19 7.54 23.04
N PRO A 346 1.21 8.45 23.21
CA PRO A 346 0.40 8.51 24.43
C PRO A 346 -0.43 7.25 24.73
N THR A 347 -0.54 6.33 23.77
CA THR A 347 -1.14 5.00 23.99
C THR A 347 -0.22 4.03 24.75
N GLY A 348 1.01 4.45 25.07
CA GLY A 348 2.04 3.60 25.69
C GLY A 348 2.77 2.68 24.71
N MET A 349 2.44 2.76 23.41
CA MET A 349 2.99 1.91 22.36
C MET A 349 3.70 2.71 21.27
N THR A 350 4.69 2.09 20.64
CA THR A 350 5.32 2.51 19.39
C THR A 350 4.44 2.14 18.19
N PHE A 351 4.74 2.68 16.99
CA PHE A 351 4.07 2.27 15.76
C PHE A 351 4.14 0.76 15.52
N GLY A 352 5.27 0.12 15.82
CA GLY A 352 5.45 -1.33 15.58
C GLY A 352 4.57 -2.21 16.46
N GLU A 353 4.37 -1.81 17.71
CA GLU A 353 3.47 -2.48 18.66
C GLU A 353 2.01 -2.29 18.25
N LEU A 354 1.62 -1.05 17.91
CA LEU A 354 0.29 -0.74 17.37
C LEU A 354 0.00 -1.51 16.07
N ALA A 355 0.99 -1.62 15.18
CA ALA A 355 0.86 -2.36 13.92
C ALA A 355 0.59 -3.85 14.17
N SER A 356 1.24 -4.42 15.19
CA SER A 356 1.05 -5.82 15.60
C SER A 356 -0.34 -6.07 16.17
N MET A 357 -0.96 -5.07 16.80
CA MET A 357 -2.33 -5.16 17.30
C MET A 357 -3.39 -4.93 16.23
N THR A 358 -3.12 -4.08 15.24
CA THR A 358 -4.13 -3.60 14.28
C THR A 358 -4.14 -4.40 12.96
N GLY A 359 -3.00 -4.97 12.57
CA GLY A 359 -2.83 -5.68 11.30
C GLY A 359 -3.43 -7.10 11.26
N GLY A 360 -3.21 -7.80 10.15
CA GLY A 360 -3.55 -9.21 9.99
C GLY A 360 -4.98 -9.52 9.55
N GLY A 361 -5.79 -8.50 9.26
CA GLY A 361 -7.18 -8.70 8.83
C GLY A 361 -8.15 -8.94 9.99
N VAL A 362 -7.84 -8.45 11.18
CA VAL A 362 -8.69 -8.55 12.38
C VAL A 362 -9.49 -7.25 12.59
N GLN A 363 -10.70 -7.35 13.12
CA GLN A 363 -11.47 -6.17 13.55
C GLN A 363 -11.04 -5.77 14.96
N THR A 364 -10.52 -4.55 15.08
CA THR A 364 -9.92 -4.03 16.31
C THR A 364 -10.60 -2.74 16.73
N PRO A 365 -11.77 -2.79 17.41
CA PRO A 365 -12.44 -1.60 17.94
C PRO A 365 -11.47 -0.65 18.66
N GLY A 366 -11.51 0.62 18.28
CA GLY A 366 -10.63 1.68 18.80
C GLY A 366 -9.29 1.82 18.05
N PHE A 367 -8.95 0.92 17.13
CA PHE A 367 -7.71 0.97 16.35
C PHE A 367 -7.95 0.74 14.86
N MET A 368 -7.35 1.57 14.01
CA MET A 368 -7.42 1.38 12.55
C MET A 368 -6.12 1.80 11.85
N GLY A 369 -5.73 1.04 10.82
CA GLY A 369 -4.71 1.47 9.86
C GLY A 369 -5.34 2.31 8.75
N HIS A 370 -4.66 3.38 8.33
CA HIS A 370 -5.09 4.22 7.20
C HIS A 370 -3.91 4.90 6.49
N GLY A 371 -4.18 5.47 5.31
CA GLY A 371 -3.23 6.33 4.59
C GLY A 371 -3.23 7.75 5.14
N ARG A 372 -2.17 8.52 4.88
CA ARG A 372 -2.00 9.92 5.32
C ARG A 372 -3.12 10.83 4.81
N HIS A 373 -3.56 10.63 3.58
CA HIS A 373 -4.62 11.43 2.95
C HIS A 373 -5.98 11.31 3.66
N TYR A 374 -6.26 10.17 4.30
CA TYR A 374 -7.54 9.97 4.99
C TYR A 374 -7.69 10.87 6.21
N ILE A 375 -6.59 11.34 6.82
CA ILE A 375 -6.62 12.20 8.02
C ILE A 375 -7.44 13.49 7.80
N ALA A 376 -7.34 14.07 6.61
CA ALA A 376 -8.02 15.31 6.26
C ALA A 376 -9.39 15.08 5.57
N SER A 377 -9.84 13.82 5.46
CA SER A 377 -11.13 13.49 4.87
C SER A 377 -12.28 14.00 5.74
N LYS A 378 -13.37 14.44 5.11
CA LYS A 378 -14.63 14.77 5.81
C LYS A 378 -15.31 13.52 6.39
N LYS A 379 -14.91 12.33 5.93
CA LYS A 379 -15.39 11.03 6.39
C LYS A 379 -14.46 10.35 7.40
N PHE A 380 -13.29 10.93 7.69
CA PHE A 380 -12.39 10.44 8.75
C PHE A 380 -13.16 10.32 10.05
N ILE A 381 -13.30 9.10 10.60
CA ILE A 381 -14.01 8.76 11.86
C ILE A 381 -15.28 9.59 12.11
N TYR A 382 -16.04 9.85 11.04
CA TYR A 382 -17.15 10.81 11.06
C TYR A 382 -18.20 10.46 12.12
N ALA A 383 -18.40 9.17 12.40
CA ALA A 383 -19.32 8.72 13.44
C ALA A 383 -18.92 9.18 14.85
N GLU A 384 -17.62 9.24 15.14
CA GLU A 384 -17.06 9.72 16.40
C GLU A 384 -16.87 11.24 16.45
N GLY A 385 -17.11 11.95 15.34
CA GLY A 385 -17.02 13.41 15.24
C GLY A 385 -15.82 13.91 14.44
N GLY A 386 -15.08 13.00 13.81
CA GLY A 386 -14.07 13.29 12.80
C GLY A 386 -12.77 13.88 13.30
N LEU A 387 -12.08 14.67 12.47
CA LEU A 387 -10.70 15.07 12.75
C LEU A 387 -10.56 15.94 14.01
N SER A 388 -11.63 16.54 14.53
CA SER A 388 -11.62 17.25 15.82
C SER A 388 -11.32 16.33 17.01
N ARG A 389 -11.36 15.01 16.82
CA ARG A 389 -10.92 14.01 17.80
C ARG A 389 -9.42 13.78 17.81
N ILE A 390 -8.67 14.24 16.82
CA ILE A 390 -7.22 14.02 16.77
C ILE A 390 -6.56 14.90 17.83
N VAL A 391 -5.97 14.27 18.84
CA VAL A 391 -5.36 14.95 19.99
C VAL A 391 -3.84 14.86 20.02
N TRP A 392 -3.26 13.92 19.26
CA TRP A 392 -1.82 13.77 19.17
C TRP A 392 -1.40 13.26 17.80
N MET A 393 -0.36 13.87 17.23
CA MET A 393 0.31 13.42 16.00
C MET A 393 1.80 13.74 16.06
N PRO A 394 2.69 12.92 15.48
CA PRO A 394 4.09 13.28 15.34
C PRO A 394 4.25 14.60 14.57
N LYS A 395 5.24 15.41 14.93
CA LYS A 395 5.48 16.73 14.35
C LYS A 395 5.68 16.69 12.83
N GLU A 396 6.39 15.67 12.34
CA GLU A 396 6.57 15.45 10.89
C GLU A 396 5.23 15.22 10.19
N LEU A 397 4.41 14.31 10.73
CA LEU A 397 3.09 14.03 10.18
C LEU A 397 2.20 15.29 10.22
N LYS A 398 2.21 16.02 11.35
CA LYS A 398 1.49 17.30 11.47
C LYS A 398 1.93 18.28 10.38
N ALA A 399 3.22 18.42 10.13
CA ALA A 399 3.74 19.32 9.10
C ALA A 399 3.29 18.91 7.69
N ASP A 400 3.28 17.60 7.38
CA ASP A 400 2.82 17.06 6.10
C ASP A 400 1.31 17.30 5.86
N VAL A 401 0.46 17.10 6.89
CA VAL A 401 -0.99 17.20 6.71
C VAL A 401 -1.60 18.55 7.11
N ALA A 402 -0.86 19.46 7.75
CA ALA A 402 -1.38 20.70 8.36
C ALA A 402 -2.26 21.52 7.40
N ALA A 403 -1.81 21.74 6.16
CA ALA A 403 -2.56 22.54 5.20
C ALA A 403 -3.94 21.92 4.88
N ARG A 404 -3.99 20.59 4.71
CA ARG A 404 -5.24 19.86 4.43
C ARG A 404 -6.12 19.77 5.68
N VAL A 405 -5.54 19.48 6.84
CA VAL A 405 -6.23 19.38 8.13
C VAL A 405 -6.87 20.73 8.50
N ASN A 406 -6.13 21.83 8.41
CA ASN A 406 -6.66 23.16 8.72
C ASN A 406 -7.74 23.58 7.73
N LYS A 407 -7.59 23.26 6.44
CA LYS A 407 -8.64 23.49 5.44
C LYS A 407 -9.93 22.75 5.82
N THR A 408 -9.86 21.44 6.09
CA THR A 408 -11.04 20.66 6.48
C THR A 408 -11.61 21.14 7.82
N ALA A 409 -10.76 21.46 8.80
CA ALA A 409 -11.20 21.96 10.09
C ALA A 409 -11.97 23.28 9.99
N LYS A 410 -11.50 24.20 9.13
CA LYS A 410 -12.18 25.45 8.84
C LYS A 410 -13.52 25.21 8.14
N GLU A 411 -13.54 24.34 7.14
CA GLU A 411 -14.76 24.02 6.37
C GLU A 411 -15.84 23.34 7.22
N VAL A 412 -15.45 22.42 8.11
CA VAL A 412 -16.40 21.56 8.84
C VAL A 412 -16.72 22.09 10.24
N TYR A 413 -15.75 22.69 10.93
CA TYR A 413 -15.88 23.12 12.33
C TYR A 413 -15.62 24.62 12.55
N GLY A 414 -15.22 25.37 11.53
CA GLY A 414 -14.90 26.80 11.66
C GLY A 414 -13.61 27.09 12.44
N ILE A 415 -12.68 26.13 12.52
CA ILE A 415 -11.41 26.27 13.25
C ILE A 415 -10.26 26.49 12.25
N ASP A 416 -9.62 27.66 12.28
CA ASP A 416 -8.55 28.01 11.33
C ASP A 416 -7.24 27.24 11.56
N ASN A 417 -6.76 27.17 12.80
CA ASN A 417 -5.44 26.61 13.14
C ASN A 417 -5.56 25.34 13.99
N PHE A 418 -6.42 24.41 13.58
CA PHE A 418 -6.66 23.19 14.34
C PHE A 418 -5.38 22.37 14.56
N ALA A 419 -4.48 22.31 13.58
CA ALA A 419 -3.21 21.58 13.70
C ALA A 419 -2.33 22.04 14.89
N ASP A 420 -2.42 23.30 15.31
CA ASP A 420 -1.67 23.85 16.44
C ASP A 420 -2.28 23.46 17.80
N MET A 421 -3.52 22.99 17.81
CA MET A 421 -4.22 22.52 19.01
C MET A 421 -3.88 21.06 19.34
N ILE A 422 -3.36 20.31 18.36
CA ILE A 422 -3.01 18.90 18.50
C ILE A 422 -1.63 18.80 19.20
N CYS A 423 -1.45 17.88 20.13
CA CYS A 423 -0.15 17.66 20.78
C CYS A 423 0.83 16.90 19.85
N ASP A 424 2.12 16.95 20.13
CA ASP A 424 3.16 16.18 19.43
C ASP A 424 4.33 15.83 20.36
N GLU A 425 5.27 15.03 19.86
CA GLU A 425 6.41 14.52 20.62
C GLU A 425 7.36 15.62 21.14
N THR A 426 7.29 16.84 20.59
CA THR A 426 8.10 17.97 21.08
C THR A 426 7.49 18.68 22.27
N ILE A 427 6.25 18.30 22.63
CA ILE A 427 5.50 18.82 23.76
C ILE A 427 5.39 17.74 24.86
N ALA A 428 4.77 16.60 24.54
CA ALA A 428 4.54 15.51 25.49
C ALA A 428 4.27 14.18 24.78
N THR A 429 4.62 13.07 25.44
CA THR A 429 4.36 11.70 24.96
C THR A 429 3.62 10.83 25.98
N ASP A 430 3.50 11.25 27.24
CA ASP A 430 2.66 10.60 28.24
C ASP A 430 1.24 11.19 28.28
N ALA A 431 0.26 10.37 28.66
CA ALA A 431 -1.15 10.74 28.61
C ALA A 431 -1.49 11.95 29.50
N GLU A 432 -0.89 12.06 30.69
CA GLU A 432 -1.19 13.12 31.65
C GLU A 432 -0.74 14.50 31.14
N ALA A 433 0.50 14.60 30.68
CA ALA A 433 1.04 15.84 30.11
C ALA A 433 0.32 16.24 28.80
N VAL A 434 -0.06 15.26 27.97
CA VAL A 434 -0.87 15.51 26.77
C VAL A 434 -2.24 16.09 27.15
N VAL A 435 -2.94 15.51 28.13
CA VAL A 435 -4.23 16.04 28.60
C VAL A 435 -4.09 17.47 29.16
N ALA A 436 -3.02 17.76 29.89
CA ALA A 436 -2.75 19.10 30.39
C ALA A 436 -2.59 20.13 29.27
N PHE A 437 -1.79 19.81 28.24
CA PHE A 437 -1.61 20.66 27.06
C PHE A 437 -2.93 20.90 26.32
N LEU A 438 -3.72 19.84 26.08
CA LEU A 438 -4.97 19.95 25.34
C LEU A 438 -6.01 20.81 26.08
N LYS A 439 -6.03 20.76 27.41
CA LYS A 439 -6.88 21.63 28.24
C LYS A 439 -6.44 23.10 28.13
N GLU A 440 -5.13 23.37 28.18
CA GLU A 440 -4.59 24.72 27.97
C GLU A 440 -4.98 25.28 26.59
N LYS A 441 -4.95 24.42 25.56
CA LYS A 441 -5.36 24.76 24.20
C LYS A 441 -6.87 24.80 23.98
N ASN A 442 -7.69 24.49 24.99
CA ASN A 442 -9.14 24.34 24.86
C ASN A 442 -9.53 23.42 23.68
N HIS A 443 -8.89 22.26 23.59
CA HIS A 443 -9.10 21.32 22.49
C HIS A 443 -10.58 20.90 22.37
N PRO A 444 -11.18 20.92 21.15
CA PRO A 444 -12.62 20.70 20.97
C PRO A 444 -13.09 19.31 21.43
N ALA A 445 -12.22 18.31 21.42
CA ALA A 445 -12.52 16.95 21.88
C ALA A 445 -13.14 16.89 23.30
N PHE A 446 -12.77 17.80 24.21
CA PHE A 446 -13.32 17.82 25.57
C PHE A 446 -14.76 18.34 25.66
N ALA A 447 -15.24 19.07 24.66
CA ALA A 447 -16.61 19.57 24.59
C ALA A 447 -17.56 18.62 23.85
N MET A 448 -17.02 17.56 23.25
CA MET A 448 -17.79 16.56 22.50
C MET A 448 -18.32 15.47 23.45
N GLU A 449 -19.33 14.73 23.00
CA GLU A 449 -19.79 13.52 23.69
C GLU A 449 -18.62 12.55 23.93
N ALA A 450 -18.75 11.69 24.93
CA ALA A 450 -17.77 10.64 25.17
C ALA A 450 -17.62 9.78 23.90
N ILE A 451 -16.38 9.52 23.49
CA ILE A 451 -16.07 8.67 22.33
C ILE A 451 -16.44 7.19 22.58
N MET A 452 -16.59 6.81 23.84
CA MET A 452 -16.94 5.47 24.31
C MET A 452 -17.95 5.51 25.45
#